data_AF-A0AAI8YRM5-F1
#
_entry.id   AF-A0AAI8YRM5-F1
#
_cell.length_a   1.000
_cell.length_b   1.000
_cell.length_c   1.000
_cell.angle_alpha   90.00
_cell.angle_beta   90.00
_cell.angle_gamma   90.00
#
_symmetry.space_group_name_H-M   'P 1'
#
loop_
_entity.id
_entity.type
_entity.pdbx_description
1 polymer ?
#
loop_
_entity_poly.entity_id
_entity_poly.type
_entity_poly.pdbx_seq_one_letter_code
_entity_poly.pdbx_strand_id
1 'polypeptide(L)'
;MARTVGAKSRRTDTTKTPTITLILSMLEPLPQRAAFYMNRDPAAFDAPFFGISPSEASALDPQQRFLLESTFECLESAGIPMERISGSKTGYFAGSFLTDYDTVTSSDALNIPTYAAMGSSGSLIPNRCSWFYNLKGPSVSCDTACSSSLIAFHLACQSIWSGESELAFAAGASMIMMPNIARALTQMQFLA
;
A
#
# COMPACT_ATOMS: atom_id res chain seq x y z
N MET A 1 41.84 -60.90 -4.20
CA MET A 1 40.83 -61.21 -3.16
C MET A 1 40.18 -59.88 -2.76
N ALA A 2 38.92 -59.69 -3.14
CA ALA A 2 38.17 -58.45 -3.01
C ALA A 2 37.76 -58.14 -1.56
N ARG A 3 37.68 -56.85 -1.19
CA ARG A 3 36.48 -56.28 -0.56
C ARG A 3 36.57 -54.76 -0.35
N THR A 4 35.66 -54.07 -1.02
CA THR A 4 35.26 -52.67 -0.85
C THR A 4 34.36 -52.52 0.38
N VAL A 5 34.61 -51.54 1.23
CA VAL A 5 33.71 -51.01 2.27
C VAL A 5 34.06 -49.53 2.40
N GLY A 6 33.21 -48.52 2.29
CA GLY A 6 31.76 -48.43 2.22
C GLY A 6 31.44 -46.99 2.67
N ALA A 7 31.07 -46.13 1.74
CA ALA A 7 30.72 -44.73 2.00
C ALA A 7 29.49 -44.67 2.92
N LYS A 8 29.65 -44.17 4.14
CA LYS A 8 28.52 -43.91 5.05
C LYS A 8 28.05 -42.47 4.88
N SER A 9 26.97 -42.37 4.12
CA SER A 9 26.04 -41.25 3.97
C SER A 9 25.86 -40.43 5.26
N ARG A 10 26.14 -39.12 5.16
CA ARG A 10 25.80 -38.11 6.15
C ARG A 10 24.29 -37.92 6.10
N ARG A 11 23.57 -38.45 7.09
CA ARG A 11 22.14 -38.18 7.29
C ARG A 11 21.94 -36.68 7.49
N THR A 12 21.23 -36.05 6.57
CA THR A 12 20.62 -34.73 6.73
C THR A 12 19.52 -34.85 7.78
N ASP A 13 19.79 -34.36 8.98
CA ASP A 13 18.80 -34.22 10.04
C ASP A 13 17.84 -33.08 9.67
N THR A 14 16.62 -33.44 9.29
CA THR A 14 15.53 -32.55 8.86
C THR A 14 14.66 -32.06 10.02
N THR A 15 15.15 -32.08 11.26
CA THR A 15 14.34 -31.73 12.45
C THR A 15 14.57 -30.33 13.04
N LYS A 16 15.13 -29.38 12.27
CA LYS A 16 15.08 -27.96 12.67
C LYS A 16 13.69 -27.40 12.38
N THR A 17 12.88 -27.31 13.42
CA THR A 17 11.57 -26.64 13.44
C THR A 17 11.65 -25.32 12.68
N PRO A 18 10.84 -25.09 11.63
CA PRO A 18 10.98 -23.91 10.76
C PRO A 18 10.77 -22.59 11.52
N THR A 19 10.14 -22.64 12.70
CA THR A 19 9.78 -21.49 13.53
C THR A 19 10.97 -20.73 14.13
N ILE A 20 12.03 -21.41 14.62
CA ILE A 20 13.20 -20.74 15.22
C ILE A 20 14.11 -20.12 14.15
N THR A 21 14.27 -20.79 13.01
CA THR A 21 15.01 -20.23 11.85
C THR A 21 14.29 -19.00 11.30
N LEU A 22 12.95 -19.00 11.27
CA LEU A 22 12.17 -17.83 10.88
C LEU A 22 12.43 -16.63 11.81
N ILE A 23 12.36 -16.83 13.13
CA ILE A 23 12.61 -15.76 14.12
C ILE A 23 14.04 -15.22 14.04
N LEU A 24 15.05 -16.10 13.89
CA LEU A 24 16.44 -15.70 13.69
C LEU A 24 16.67 -15.01 12.34
N SER A 25 15.93 -15.36 11.29
CA SER A 25 15.99 -14.68 9.99
C SER A 25 15.30 -13.31 9.99
N MET A 26 14.41 -13.03 10.97
CA MET A 26 13.88 -11.68 11.21
C MET A 26 14.89 -10.77 11.93
N LEU A 27 15.97 -11.33 12.46
CA LEU A 27 17.07 -10.63 13.13
C LEU A 27 18.30 -10.42 12.22
N GLU A 28 18.26 -10.85 10.95
CA GLU A 28 19.30 -10.47 9.97
C GLU A 28 19.19 -8.97 9.65
N PRO A 29 20.32 -8.29 9.38
CA PRO A 29 20.33 -6.84 9.25
C PRO A 29 19.43 -6.43 8.09
N LEU A 30 18.45 -5.59 8.40
CA LEU A 30 17.67 -4.83 7.43
C LEU A 30 18.61 -4.13 6.44
N PRO A 31 18.18 -3.86 5.19
CA PRO A 31 19.01 -3.16 4.23
C PRO A 31 19.60 -1.89 4.86
N GLN A 32 20.94 -1.78 4.88
CA GLN A 32 21.65 -0.67 5.52
C GLN A 32 21.40 0.68 4.83
N ARG A 33 20.85 0.65 3.62
CA ARG A 33 20.54 1.82 2.82
C ARG A 33 19.11 1.72 2.33
N ALA A 34 18.30 2.68 2.73
CA ALA A 34 16.96 2.89 2.22
C ALA A 34 16.81 4.38 1.88
N ALA A 35 16.07 4.68 0.82
CA ALA A 35 15.68 6.03 0.49
C ALA A 35 14.26 6.24 1.01
N PHE A 36 14.10 7.16 1.97
CA PHE A 36 12.80 7.60 2.45
C PHE A 36 12.57 9.01 1.92
N TYR A 37 11.39 9.24 1.34
CA TYR A 37 11.01 10.56 0.83
C TYR A 37 10.20 11.38 1.86
N MET A 38 9.77 10.75 2.95
CA MET A 38 8.78 11.33 3.85
C MET A 38 9.45 12.13 4.97
N ASN A 39 9.27 13.46 4.96
CA ASN A 39 9.77 14.40 5.97
C ASN A 39 8.69 14.76 7.02
N ARG A 40 7.60 14.01 7.08
CA ARG A 40 6.52 14.18 8.06
C ARG A 40 6.20 12.85 8.74
N ASP A 41 5.59 12.94 9.91
CA ASP A 41 5.11 11.77 10.64
C ASP A 41 4.01 11.06 9.82
N PRO A 42 4.15 9.78 9.47
CA PRO A 42 3.12 9.02 8.78
C PRO A 42 1.84 8.82 9.61
N ALA A 43 1.89 9.01 10.93
CA ALA A 43 0.72 8.96 11.79
C ALA A 43 -0.10 10.27 11.75
N ALA A 44 0.50 11.40 11.36
CA ALA A 44 -0.17 12.70 11.33
C ALA A 44 -1.20 12.77 10.19
N PHE A 45 -2.43 13.13 10.55
CA PHE A 45 -3.58 13.24 9.65
C PHE A 45 -4.64 14.20 10.21
N ASP A 46 -5.15 15.12 9.40
CA ASP A 46 -6.23 16.04 9.80
C ASP A 46 -7.61 15.38 9.73
N ALA A 47 -7.86 14.41 10.62
CA ALA A 47 -9.09 13.63 10.63
C ALA A 47 -10.38 14.49 10.73
N PRO A 48 -10.46 15.56 11.55
CA PRO A 48 -11.64 16.41 11.63
C PRO A 48 -11.99 17.08 10.31
N PHE A 49 -11.01 17.55 9.53
CA PHE A 49 -11.25 18.15 8.21
C PHE A 49 -11.92 17.16 7.26
N PHE A 50 -11.49 15.89 7.30
CA PHE A 50 -12.06 14.83 6.47
C PHE A 50 -13.34 14.19 7.04
N GLY A 51 -13.85 14.66 8.18
CA GLY A 51 -15.04 14.10 8.83
C GLY A 51 -14.82 12.68 9.37
N ILE A 52 -13.58 12.32 9.70
CA ILE A 52 -13.20 10.97 10.14
C ILE A 52 -13.02 10.96 11.66
N SER A 53 -13.64 9.98 12.33
CA SER A 53 -13.53 9.83 13.80
C SER A 53 -12.10 9.42 14.22
N PRO A 54 -11.63 9.75 15.44
CA PRO A 54 -10.31 9.32 15.91
C PRO A 54 -10.10 7.80 15.88
N SER A 55 -11.15 7.04 16.22
CA SER A 55 -11.12 5.56 16.15
C SER A 55 -10.97 5.06 14.73
N GLU A 56 -11.67 5.67 13.76
CA GLU A 56 -11.53 5.30 12.35
C GLU A 56 -10.15 5.71 11.84
N ALA A 57 -9.72 6.95 12.10
CA ALA A 57 -8.43 7.49 11.66
C ALA A 57 -7.28 6.58 12.07
N SER A 58 -7.26 6.08 13.31
CA SER A 58 -6.23 5.15 13.81
C SER A 58 -6.13 3.85 13.02
N ALA A 59 -7.23 3.40 12.41
CA ALA A 59 -7.30 2.17 11.63
C ALA A 59 -7.09 2.37 10.12
N LEU A 60 -6.99 3.61 9.64
CA LEU A 60 -6.76 3.88 8.22
C LEU A 60 -5.31 3.66 7.83
N ASP A 61 -5.05 3.01 6.70
CA ASP A 61 -3.72 2.96 6.11
C ASP A 61 -3.23 4.40 5.86
N PRO A 62 -2.02 4.78 6.33
CA PRO A 62 -1.42 6.06 6.02
C PRO A 62 -1.50 6.42 4.53
N GLN A 63 -1.36 5.46 3.62
CA GLN A 63 -1.50 5.69 2.17
C GLN A 63 -2.84 6.33 1.80
N GLN A 64 -3.95 5.91 2.43
CA GLN A 64 -5.26 6.51 2.21
C GLN A 64 -5.34 7.93 2.80
N ARG A 65 -4.76 8.13 3.99
CA ARG A 65 -4.72 9.43 4.67
C ARG A 65 -3.95 10.47 3.85
N PHE A 66 -2.78 10.09 3.36
CA PHE A 66 -1.95 10.93 2.50
C PHE A 66 -2.66 11.24 1.18
N LEU A 67 -3.34 10.29 0.55
CA LEU A 67 -4.05 10.58 -0.69
C LEU A 67 -5.22 11.54 -0.49
N LEU A 68 -5.93 11.47 0.64
CA LEU A 68 -6.96 12.44 0.96
C LEU A 68 -6.40 13.86 0.99
N GLU A 69 -5.31 14.08 1.73
CA GLU A 69 -4.64 15.39 1.83
C GLU A 69 -4.00 15.84 0.52
N SER A 70 -3.24 14.97 -0.14
CA SER A 70 -2.61 15.30 -1.43
C SER A 70 -3.63 15.62 -2.52
N THR A 71 -4.82 15.02 -2.48
CA THR A 71 -5.91 15.37 -3.41
C THR A 71 -6.41 16.79 -3.15
N PHE A 72 -6.55 17.17 -1.87
CA PHE A 72 -6.93 18.52 -1.50
C PHE A 72 -5.88 19.53 -1.95
N GLU A 73 -4.60 19.26 -1.67
CA GLU A 73 -3.48 20.10 -2.11
C GLU A 73 -3.40 20.22 -3.64
N CYS A 74 -3.71 19.16 -4.36
CA CYS A 74 -3.77 19.14 -5.83
C CYS A 74 -4.88 20.05 -6.35
N LEU A 75 -6.06 20.03 -5.72
CA LEU A 75 -7.17 20.91 -6.05
C LEU A 75 -6.86 22.38 -5.79
N GLU A 76 -6.29 22.69 -4.63
CA GLU A 76 -5.83 24.04 -4.27
C GLU A 76 -4.76 24.53 -5.27
N SER A 77 -3.79 23.68 -5.60
CA SER A 77 -2.75 23.99 -6.58
C SER A 77 -3.31 24.25 -7.98
N ALA A 78 -4.38 23.55 -8.36
CA ALA A 78 -5.07 23.74 -9.64
C ALA A 78 -6.06 24.93 -9.62
N GLY A 79 -6.31 25.55 -8.45
CA GLY A 79 -7.33 26.57 -8.29
C GLY A 79 -8.76 26.05 -8.54
N ILE A 80 -9.00 24.76 -8.30
CA ILE A 80 -10.31 24.12 -8.49
C ILE A 80 -10.97 23.96 -7.12
N PRO A 81 -12.07 24.68 -6.84
CA PRO A 81 -12.78 24.53 -5.57
C PRO A 81 -13.46 23.16 -5.48
N MET A 82 -13.52 22.58 -4.27
CA MET A 82 -14.12 21.25 -4.04
C MET A 82 -15.57 21.17 -4.50
N GLU A 83 -16.33 22.26 -4.39
CA GLU A 83 -17.73 22.35 -4.82
C GLU A 83 -17.88 22.13 -6.33
N ARG A 84 -16.86 22.44 -7.12
CA ARG A 84 -16.89 22.28 -8.58
C ARG A 84 -16.84 20.81 -9.02
N ILE A 85 -16.18 19.95 -8.23
CA ILE A 85 -16.04 18.53 -8.54
C ILE A 85 -17.07 17.66 -7.82
N SER A 86 -17.65 18.15 -6.72
CA SER A 86 -18.67 17.44 -5.96
C SER A 86 -19.88 17.10 -6.83
N GLY A 87 -20.25 15.82 -6.89
CA GLY A 87 -21.37 15.32 -7.69
C GLY A 87 -21.09 15.22 -9.19
N SER A 88 -19.91 15.64 -9.66
CA SER A 88 -19.53 15.59 -11.08
C SER A 88 -19.08 14.20 -11.51
N LYS A 89 -18.99 13.98 -12.83
CA LYS A 89 -18.35 12.79 -13.43
C LYS A 89 -16.82 12.89 -13.34
N THR A 90 -16.30 13.19 -12.17
CA THR A 90 -14.86 13.17 -11.92
C THR A 90 -14.45 11.74 -11.57
N GLY A 91 -13.47 11.18 -12.29
CA GLY A 91 -12.89 9.87 -12.01
C GLY A 91 -11.72 9.95 -11.02
N TYR A 92 -11.43 8.84 -10.35
CA TYR A 92 -10.29 8.70 -9.45
C TYR A 92 -9.58 7.37 -9.69
N PHE A 93 -8.34 7.44 -10.17
CA PHE A 93 -7.53 6.28 -10.52
C PHE A 93 -6.29 6.26 -9.63
N ALA A 94 -6.11 5.19 -8.85
CA ALA A 94 -5.02 5.09 -7.90
C ALA A 94 -4.21 3.80 -8.10
N GLY A 95 -2.89 3.98 -8.21
CA GLY A 95 -1.93 2.89 -8.19
C GLY A 95 -1.39 2.64 -6.79
N SER A 96 -1.48 1.41 -6.29
CA SER A 96 -0.79 0.96 -5.09
C SER A 96 -0.56 -0.54 -5.15
N PHE A 97 0.50 -1.00 -4.49
CA PHE A 97 0.96 -2.40 -4.52
C PHE A 97 1.23 -2.92 -3.10
N LEU A 98 1.70 -2.06 -2.20
CA LEU A 98 2.02 -2.46 -0.82
C LEU A 98 0.80 -2.40 0.08
N THR A 99 0.58 -3.47 0.83
CA THR A 99 -0.52 -3.65 1.79
C THR A 99 0.01 -3.92 3.20
N ASP A 100 1.19 -3.39 3.51
CA ASP A 100 1.88 -3.61 4.79
C ASP A 100 0.99 -3.27 5.99
N TYR A 101 0.16 -2.23 5.89
CA TYR A 101 -0.72 -1.81 6.97
C TYR A 101 -1.75 -2.89 7.32
N ASP A 102 -2.30 -3.58 6.31
CA ASP A 102 -3.23 -4.69 6.52
C ASP A 102 -2.60 -5.81 7.35
N THR A 103 -1.33 -6.11 7.05
CA THR A 103 -0.55 -7.12 7.78
C THR A 103 -0.30 -6.67 9.21
N VAL A 104 0.02 -5.40 9.43
CA VAL A 104 0.23 -4.84 10.77
C VAL A 104 -1.07 -4.89 11.59
N THR A 105 -2.19 -4.42 11.04
CA THR A 105 -3.48 -4.37 11.76
C THR A 105 -4.07 -5.75 12.02
N SER A 106 -3.74 -6.74 11.20
CA SER A 106 -4.23 -8.12 11.33
C SER A 106 -3.27 -9.05 12.07
N SER A 107 -2.13 -8.53 12.55
CA SER A 107 -1.11 -9.32 13.25
C SER A 107 -1.56 -9.86 14.60
N ASP A 108 -2.47 -9.15 15.27
CA ASP A 108 -3.13 -9.59 16.51
C ASP A 108 -4.60 -9.93 16.25
N ALA A 109 -4.87 -11.23 16.06
CA ALA A 109 -6.22 -11.73 15.76
C ALA A 109 -7.25 -11.44 16.87
N LEU A 110 -6.80 -11.17 18.10
CA LEU A 110 -7.69 -10.85 19.23
C LEU A 110 -8.00 -9.36 19.35
N ASN A 111 -7.20 -8.49 18.71
CA ASN A 111 -7.29 -7.03 18.84
C ASN A 111 -7.36 -6.33 17.47
N ILE A 112 -8.25 -6.78 16.59
CA ILE A 112 -8.46 -6.15 15.27
C ILE A 112 -9.27 -4.86 15.44
N PRO A 113 -8.78 -3.70 14.94
CA PRO A 113 -9.54 -2.45 14.99
C PRO A 113 -10.89 -2.56 14.27
N THR A 114 -11.94 -1.94 14.82
CA THR A 114 -13.30 -1.97 14.25
C THR A 114 -13.36 -1.56 12.77
N TYR A 115 -12.53 -0.60 12.37
CA TYR A 115 -12.50 -0.06 11.02
C TYR A 115 -11.43 -0.69 10.11
N ALA A 116 -10.70 -1.72 10.57
CA ALA A 116 -9.57 -2.30 9.84
C ALA A 116 -9.93 -2.72 8.40
N ALA A 117 -11.07 -3.38 8.22
CA ALA A 117 -11.53 -3.83 6.89
C ALA A 117 -11.70 -2.68 5.88
N MET A 118 -12.14 -1.50 6.34
CA MET A 118 -12.25 -0.30 5.49
C MET A 118 -10.97 0.54 5.48
N GLY A 119 -10.07 0.30 6.42
CA GLY A 119 -8.85 1.08 6.61
C GLY A 119 -7.69 0.59 5.78
N SER A 120 -7.62 -0.71 5.45
CA SER A 120 -6.46 -1.32 4.78
C SER A 120 -6.73 -1.86 3.38
N SER A 121 -8.00 -1.96 2.96
CA SER A 121 -8.33 -2.53 1.64
C SER A 121 -7.76 -1.70 0.49
N GLY A 122 -7.11 -2.34 -0.49
CA GLY A 122 -6.59 -1.65 -1.68
C GLY A 122 -7.66 -0.92 -2.48
N SER A 123 -8.89 -1.44 -2.52
CA SER A 123 -10.02 -0.77 -3.19
C SER A 123 -10.45 0.53 -2.51
N LEU A 124 -10.17 0.70 -1.21
CA LEU A 124 -10.52 1.89 -0.45
C LEU A 124 -9.57 3.06 -0.74
N ILE A 125 -8.40 2.81 -1.34
CA ILE A 125 -7.43 3.84 -1.74
C ILE A 125 -8.07 4.92 -2.63
N PRO A 126 -8.66 4.58 -3.79
CA PRO A 126 -9.42 5.55 -4.59
C PRO A 126 -10.82 5.82 -4.03
N ASN A 127 -11.50 4.79 -3.50
CA ASN A 127 -12.91 4.90 -3.13
C ASN A 127 -13.15 5.85 -1.95
N ARG A 128 -12.22 5.94 -1.00
CA ARG A 128 -12.33 6.88 0.11
C ARG A 128 -12.23 8.32 -0.37
N CYS A 129 -11.34 8.61 -1.32
CA CYS A 129 -11.25 9.93 -1.95
C CYS A 129 -12.52 10.24 -2.75
N SER A 130 -12.98 9.30 -3.58
CA SER A 130 -14.24 9.45 -4.32
C SER A 130 -15.43 9.69 -3.41
N TRP A 131 -15.50 9.01 -2.27
CA TRP A 131 -16.56 9.20 -1.28
C TRP A 131 -16.49 10.58 -0.62
N PHE A 132 -15.32 10.98 -0.12
CA PHE A 132 -15.14 12.26 0.57
C PHE A 132 -15.41 13.46 -0.34
N TYR A 133 -14.85 13.47 -1.55
CA TYR A 133 -15.05 14.54 -2.53
C TYR A 133 -16.35 14.40 -3.33
N ASN A 134 -17.19 13.40 -3.01
CA ASN A 134 -18.47 13.13 -3.66
C ASN A 134 -18.38 12.96 -5.19
N LEU A 135 -17.32 12.30 -5.66
CA LEU A 135 -17.06 12.06 -7.08
C LEU A 135 -17.98 10.96 -7.62
N LYS A 136 -18.48 11.12 -8.86
CA LYS A 136 -19.43 10.18 -9.51
C LYS A 136 -18.89 9.51 -10.77
N GLY A 137 -17.63 9.78 -11.14
CA GLY A 137 -16.95 9.05 -12.20
C GLY A 137 -16.40 7.70 -11.73
N PRO A 138 -15.64 6.99 -12.59
CA PRO A 138 -14.99 5.72 -12.24
C PRO A 138 -14.02 5.89 -11.06
N SER A 139 -14.06 4.96 -10.11
CA SER A 139 -13.14 4.92 -8.97
C SER A 139 -12.40 3.59 -9.00
N VAL A 140 -11.13 3.61 -9.42
CA VAL A 140 -10.40 2.41 -9.83
C VAL A 140 -9.08 2.30 -9.08
N SER A 141 -8.88 1.15 -8.44
CA SER A 141 -7.59 0.74 -7.90
C SER A 141 -6.90 -0.14 -8.91
N CYS A 142 -5.63 0.10 -9.19
CA CYS A 142 -4.83 -0.74 -10.07
C CYS A 142 -3.51 -1.14 -9.40
N ASP A 143 -3.16 -2.41 -9.56
CA ASP A 143 -1.87 -2.97 -9.15
C ASP A 143 -1.23 -3.64 -10.37
N THR A 144 -0.20 -2.99 -10.89
CA THR A 144 0.72 -3.52 -11.90
C THR A 144 2.16 -3.43 -11.40
N ALA A 145 2.34 -3.65 -10.09
CA ALA A 145 3.58 -3.50 -9.35
C ALA A 145 4.20 -2.10 -9.53
N CYS A 146 5.47 -2.00 -9.93
CA CYS A 146 6.20 -0.74 -10.06
C CYS A 146 5.59 0.25 -11.07
N SER A 147 4.74 -0.23 -11.98
CA SER A 147 4.10 0.60 -13.01
C SER A 147 2.72 1.12 -12.62
N SER A 148 2.21 0.80 -11.43
CA SER A 148 0.82 1.04 -11.02
C SER A 148 0.38 2.49 -11.15
N SER A 149 1.20 3.46 -10.72
CA SER A 149 0.86 4.88 -10.82
C SER A 149 0.80 5.38 -12.27
N LEU A 150 1.66 4.84 -13.15
CA LEU A 150 1.65 5.19 -14.56
C LEU A 150 0.45 4.57 -15.29
N ILE A 151 0.04 3.36 -14.90
CA ILE A 151 -1.20 2.74 -15.39
C ILE A 151 -2.42 3.52 -14.88
N ALA A 152 -2.44 3.96 -13.62
CA ALA A 152 -3.50 4.83 -13.10
C ALA A 152 -3.62 6.11 -13.94
N PHE A 153 -2.49 6.75 -14.27
CA PHE A 153 -2.45 7.91 -15.16
C PHE A 153 -2.98 7.59 -16.56
N HIS A 154 -2.54 6.48 -17.16
CA HIS A 154 -3.03 6.04 -18.46
C HIS A 154 -4.56 5.85 -18.45
N LEU A 155 -5.11 5.19 -17.43
CA LEU A 155 -6.55 4.96 -17.29
C LEU A 155 -7.32 6.27 -17.09
N ALA A 156 -6.77 7.22 -16.32
CA ALA A 156 -7.35 8.55 -16.17
C ALA A 156 -7.45 9.30 -17.50
N CYS A 157 -6.40 9.27 -18.32
CA CYS A 157 -6.42 9.84 -19.66
C CYS A 157 -7.46 9.17 -20.56
N GLN A 158 -7.51 7.83 -20.55
CA GLN A 158 -8.50 7.07 -21.34
C GLN A 158 -9.93 7.43 -20.94
N SER A 159 -10.22 7.53 -19.64
CA SER A 159 -11.55 7.86 -19.14
C SER A 159 -12.01 9.27 -19.55
N ILE A 160 -11.09 10.23 -19.61
CA ILE A 160 -11.38 11.57 -20.13
C ILE A 160 -11.62 11.51 -21.65
N TRP A 161 -10.77 10.81 -22.40
CA TRP A 161 -10.90 10.72 -23.87
C TRP A 161 -12.14 9.95 -24.32
N SER A 162 -12.58 8.94 -23.56
CA SER A 162 -13.81 8.20 -23.83
C SER A 162 -15.08 8.96 -23.41
N GLY A 163 -14.93 10.06 -22.66
CA GLY A 163 -16.06 10.83 -22.11
C GLY A 163 -16.73 10.18 -20.89
N GLU A 164 -16.13 9.14 -20.31
CA GLU A 164 -16.58 8.54 -19.05
C GLU A 164 -16.34 9.48 -17.86
N SER A 165 -15.28 10.29 -17.93
CA SER A 165 -14.96 11.32 -16.95
C SER A 165 -14.81 12.70 -17.58
N GLU A 166 -15.26 13.74 -16.90
CA GLU A 166 -15.06 15.15 -17.29
C GLU A 166 -13.73 15.70 -16.73
N LEU A 167 -13.32 15.18 -15.58
CA LEU A 167 -12.05 15.42 -14.91
C LEU A 167 -11.59 14.09 -14.29
N ALA A 168 -10.29 13.88 -14.12
CA ALA A 168 -9.81 12.66 -13.47
C ALA A 168 -8.60 12.92 -12.61
N PHE A 169 -8.57 12.29 -11.44
CA PHE A 169 -7.37 12.19 -10.61
C PHE A 169 -6.58 10.95 -11.00
N ALA A 170 -5.26 11.12 -11.12
CA ALA A 170 -4.30 10.04 -11.22
C ALA A 170 -3.38 10.10 -10.00
N ALA A 171 -3.38 9.04 -9.20
CA ALA A 171 -2.67 8.97 -7.93
C ALA A 171 -1.79 7.73 -7.83
N GLY A 172 -0.76 7.82 -6.99
CA GLY A 172 0.10 6.70 -6.64
C GLY A 172 0.51 6.79 -5.18
N ALA A 173 0.38 5.69 -4.43
CA ALA A 173 0.82 5.61 -3.05
C ALA A 173 1.60 4.31 -2.82
N SER A 174 2.69 4.42 -2.07
CA SER A 174 3.52 3.29 -1.67
C SER A 174 4.19 3.62 -0.35
N MET A 175 4.04 2.75 0.64
CA MET A 175 4.70 2.86 1.94
C MET A 175 5.19 1.51 2.41
N ILE A 176 6.48 1.43 2.73
CA ILE A 176 7.12 0.24 3.31
C ILE A 176 7.11 0.40 4.82
N MET A 177 6.32 -0.42 5.51
CA MET A 177 6.20 -0.44 6.97
C MET A 177 6.74 -1.73 7.58
N MET A 178 6.82 -2.80 6.78
CA MET A 178 7.33 -4.10 7.20
C MET A 178 8.58 -4.49 6.41
N PRO A 179 9.50 -5.26 7.02
CA PRO A 179 10.73 -5.68 6.34
C PRO A 179 10.50 -6.78 5.31
N ASN A 180 9.30 -7.34 5.22
CA ASN A 180 8.98 -8.55 4.46
C ASN A 180 9.34 -8.40 2.97
N ILE A 181 8.89 -7.30 2.35
CA ILE A 181 9.15 -7.06 0.93
C ILE A 181 10.63 -6.80 0.65
N ALA A 182 11.29 -6.02 1.50
CA ALA A 182 12.72 -5.73 1.37
C ALA A 182 13.57 -7.02 1.48
N ARG A 183 13.22 -7.91 2.41
CA ARG A 183 13.87 -9.22 2.57
C ARG A 183 13.65 -10.10 1.34
N ALA A 184 12.42 -10.19 0.85
CA ALA A 184 12.10 -10.97 -0.35
C ALA A 184 12.89 -10.48 -1.57
N LEU A 185 12.96 -9.17 -1.78
CA LEU A 185 13.72 -8.58 -2.88
C LEU A 185 15.24 -8.77 -2.73
N THR A 186 15.78 -8.79 -1.51
CA THR A 186 17.19 -9.11 -1.24
C THR A 186 17.49 -10.58 -1.58
N GLN A 187 16.60 -11.51 -1.22
CA GLN A 187 16.73 -12.93 -1.55
C GLN A 187 16.68 -13.19 -3.06
N MET A 188 15.94 -12.36 -3.81
CA MET A 188 15.91 -12.37 -5.27
C MET A 188 17.10 -11.63 -5.93
N GLN A 189 18.02 -11.07 -5.13
CA GLN A 189 19.13 -10.24 -5.58
C GLN A 189 18.71 -8.97 -6.36
N PHE A 190 17.51 -8.44 -6.08
CA PHE A 190 17.06 -7.15 -6.63
C PHE A 190 17.57 -5.98 -5.78
N LEU A 191 17.84 -6.21 -4.50
CA LEU A 191 18.47 -5.27 -3.57
C LEU A 191 19.83 -5.83 -3.13
N ALA A 192 20.81 -4.94 -2.96
CA ALA A 192 22.20 -5.26 -2.63
C ALA A 192 22.50 -5.13 -1.14
#